data_AF-A0A3A3GIJ6-F1
#
_entry.id   AF-A0A3A3GIJ6-F1
#
_cell.length_a   1.000
_cell.length_b   1.000
_cell.length_c   1.000
_cell.angle_alpha   90.00
_cell.angle_beta   90.00
_cell.angle_gamma   90.00
#
_symmetry.space_group_name_H-M   'P 1'
#
loop_
_entity.id
_entity.type
_entity.pdbx_description
1 polymer ?
#
loop_
_entity_poly.entity_id
_entity_poly.type
_entity_poly.pdbx_seq_one_letter_code
_entity_poly.pdbx_strand_id
1 'polypeptide(L)'
;MRLLISLLLLACPLPALAIYKCETGGAVSYRDTPCPGGKSSTIDTAHNTVGPEPQSADPALERQKMELQQLEQTRHRREARDDKAAQKAAKARAARQKKCDGLAQRQKWREEDASMAVGKTAEKARLKARRMAEAYQLECG
;
A
#
# COMPACT_ATOMS: atom_id res chain seq x y z
N MET A 1 -58.10 -13.67 23.28
CA MET A 1 -57.15 -14.18 22.26
C MET A 1 -55.68 -14.10 22.65
N ARG A 2 -55.21 -13.09 23.42
CA ARG A 2 -53.81 -13.04 23.90
C ARG A 2 -53.44 -14.18 24.87
N LEU A 3 -54.37 -14.56 25.76
CA LEU A 3 -54.18 -15.68 26.71
C LEU A 3 -54.03 -17.06 26.04
N LEU A 4 -54.64 -17.27 24.87
CA LEU A 4 -54.52 -18.53 24.12
C LEU A 4 -53.16 -18.66 23.42
N ILE A 5 -52.55 -17.54 23.02
CA ILE A 5 -51.21 -17.53 22.40
C ILE A 5 -50.13 -17.83 23.46
N SER A 6 -50.29 -17.31 24.68
CA SER A 6 -49.38 -17.58 25.80
C SER A 6 -49.37 -19.05 26.24
N LEU A 7 -50.52 -19.74 26.17
CA LEU A 7 -50.62 -21.15 26.54
C LEU A 7 -50.00 -22.07 25.46
N LEU A 8 -50.05 -21.66 24.18
CA LEU A 8 -49.49 -22.43 23.07
C LEU A 8 -47.96 -22.45 23.06
N LEU A 9 -47.30 -21.38 23.55
CA LEU A 9 -45.82 -21.33 23.63
C LEU A 9 -45.24 -22.22 24.74
N LEU A 10 -46.02 -22.58 25.77
CA LEU A 10 -45.54 -23.37 26.90
C LEU A 10 -45.56 -24.89 26.65
N ALA A 11 -46.21 -25.33 25.57
CA ALA A 11 -46.40 -26.75 25.25
C ALA A 11 -45.34 -27.32 24.28
N CYS A 12 -44.34 -26.54 23.88
CA CYS A 12 -43.29 -26.99 22.98
C CYS A 12 -42.01 -27.28 23.79
N PRO A 13 -41.72 -28.55 24.18
CA PRO A 13 -40.42 -28.88 24.72
C PRO A 13 -39.39 -28.73 23.59
N LEU A 14 -38.60 -27.65 23.64
CA LEU A 14 -37.38 -27.57 22.84
C LEU A 14 -36.52 -28.77 23.24
N PRO A 15 -36.20 -29.72 22.35
CA PRO A 15 -35.25 -30.76 22.68
C PRO A 15 -33.94 -30.05 23.02
N ALA A 16 -33.48 -30.19 24.26
CA ALA A 16 -32.13 -29.80 24.61
C ALA A 16 -31.21 -30.67 23.76
N LEU A 17 -30.63 -30.09 22.70
CA LEU A 17 -29.70 -30.76 21.79
C LEU A 17 -28.39 -31.01 22.55
N ALA A 18 -28.41 -31.96 23.47
CA ALA A 18 -27.24 -32.46 24.15
C ALA A 18 -26.66 -33.58 23.28
N ILE A 19 -25.66 -33.24 22.46
CA ILE A 19 -24.94 -34.23 21.66
C ILE A 19 -23.92 -34.91 22.58
N TYR A 20 -24.15 -36.18 22.89
CA TYR A 20 -23.23 -37.00 23.67
C TYR A 20 -22.28 -37.76 22.74
N LYS A 21 -20.98 -37.68 23.02
CA LYS A 21 -19.96 -38.51 22.39
C LYS A 21 -19.86 -39.83 23.17
N CYS A 22 -20.24 -40.94 22.53
CA CYS A 22 -20.15 -42.27 23.12
C CYS A 22 -19.04 -43.07 22.44
N GLU A 23 -18.09 -43.58 23.24
CA GLU A 23 -17.04 -44.49 22.78
C GLU A 23 -17.30 -45.91 23.29
N THR A 24 -17.56 -46.84 22.36
CA THR A 24 -17.77 -48.26 22.69
C THR A 24 -17.04 -49.13 21.69
N GLY A 25 -16.15 -50.01 22.16
CA GLY A 25 -15.43 -50.96 21.29
C GLY A 25 -14.52 -50.32 20.25
N GLY A 26 -14.00 -49.11 20.50
CA GLY A 26 -13.11 -48.39 19.59
C GLY A 26 -13.80 -47.55 18.50
N ALA A 27 -15.14 -47.55 18.44
CA ALA A 27 -15.91 -46.70 17.55
C ALA A 27 -16.53 -45.50 18.31
N VAL A 28 -16.43 -44.32 17.70
CA VAL A 28 -17.03 -43.07 18.22
C VAL A 28 -18.40 -42.88 17.56
N SER A 29 -19.46 -42.77 18.36
CA SER A 29 -20.80 -42.43 17.87
C SER A 29 -21.36 -41.23 18.62
N TYR A 30 -22.04 -40.34 17.90
CA TYR A 30 -22.69 -39.15 18.44
C TYR A 30 -24.19 -39.40 18.51
N ARG A 31 -24.80 -39.18 19.68
CA ARG A 31 -26.24 -39.40 19.90
C ARG A 31 -26.83 -38.30 20.77
N ASP A 32 -28.10 -38.02 20.55
CA ASP A 32 -28.86 -37.05 21.36
C ASP A 32 -29.40 -37.66 22.68
N THR A 33 -29.13 -38.95 22.91
CA THR A 33 -29.47 -39.67 24.13
C THR A 33 -28.19 -40.06 24.89
N PRO A 34 -28.19 -40.02 26.24
CA PRO A 34 -27.02 -40.39 27.04
C PRO A 34 -26.57 -41.82 26.77
N CYS A 35 -25.25 -42.05 26.80
CA CYS A 35 -24.66 -43.34 26.46
C CYS A 35 -25.16 -44.46 27.40
N PRO A 36 -25.60 -45.62 26.88
CA PRO A 36 -25.99 -46.76 27.71
C PRO A 36 -24.74 -47.28 28.44
N GLY A 37 -24.62 -46.98 29.73
CA GLY A 37 -23.43 -47.31 30.53
C GLY A 37 -22.74 -46.13 31.22
N GLY A 38 -23.31 -44.92 31.18
CA GLY A 38 -23.12 -43.89 32.21
C GLY A 38 -21.69 -43.39 32.46
N LYS A 39 -20.76 -43.55 31.51
CA LYS A 39 -19.42 -42.94 31.58
C LYS A 39 -19.32 -41.81 30.58
N SER A 40 -19.86 -40.65 30.99
CA SER A 40 -19.53 -39.36 30.38
C SER A 40 -18.11 -39.00 30.80
N SER A 41 -17.10 -39.21 29.96
CA SER A 41 -15.83 -38.52 30.17
C SER A 41 -16.05 -37.06 29.80
N THR A 42 -16.10 -36.19 30.81
CA THR A 42 -15.96 -34.76 30.61
C THR A 42 -14.69 -34.54 29.80
N ILE A 43 -14.81 -33.96 28.61
CA ILE A 43 -13.62 -33.48 27.89
C ILE A 43 -13.06 -32.37 28.80
N ASP A 44 -11.91 -32.63 29.42
CA ASP A 44 -11.17 -31.63 30.16
C ASP A 44 -10.76 -30.53 29.17
N THR A 45 -11.57 -29.49 29.09
CA THR A 45 -11.25 -28.24 28.39
C THR A 45 -10.17 -27.44 29.15
N ALA A 46 -9.40 -28.09 30.02
CA ALA A 46 -8.35 -27.51 30.84
C ALA A 46 -6.99 -27.41 30.13
N HIS A 47 -6.92 -27.62 28.81
CA HIS A 47 -5.65 -27.50 28.07
C HIS A 47 -5.44 -26.12 27.39
N ASN A 48 -6.30 -25.12 27.59
CA ASN A 48 -6.10 -23.81 26.94
C ASN A 48 -6.13 -22.60 27.90
N THR A 49 -5.70 -22.78 29.14
CA THR A 49 -5.17 -21.64 29.91
C THR A 49 -3.66 -21.65 29.77
N VAL A 50 -3.18 -21.10 28.66
CA VAL A 50 -1.80 -20.59 28.57
C VAL A 50 -1.73 -19.48 29.62
N GLY A 51 -1.27 -19.82 30.82
CA GLY A 51 -0.81 -18.82 31.79
C GLY A 51 0.28 -17.97 31.13
N PRO A 52 0.51 -16.72 31.58
CA PRO A 52 1.57 -15.91 31.02
C PRO A 52 2.90 -16.59 31.33
N GLU A 53 3.39 -17.42 30.40
CA GLU A 53 4.77 -17.88 30.43
C GLU A 53 5.64 -16.62 30.39
N PRO A 54 6.66 -16.51 31.25
CA PRO A 54 7.65 -15.46 31.09
C PRO A 54 8.23 -15.62 29.69
N GLN A 55 8.05 -14.60 28.84
CA GLN A 55 8.58 -14.56 27.48
C GLN A 55 10.09 -14.73 27.56
N SER A 56 10.55 -15.98 27.53
CA SER A 56 11.95 -16.26 27.21
C SER A 56 12.17 -15.69 25.82
N ALA A 57 13.17 -14.82 25.69
CA ALA A 57 13.46 -14.16 24.43
C ALA A 57 13.71 -15.24 23.37
N ASP A 58 12.74 -15.45 22.47
CA ASP A 58 12.87 -16.44 21.41
C ASP A 58 14.00 -15.97 20.47
N PRO A 59 15.15 -16.67 20.43
CA PRO A 59 16.27 -16.27 19.60
C PRO A 59 15.92 -16.28 18.10
N ALA A 60 14.89 -17.02 17.68
CA ALA A 60 14.39 -16.98 16.31
C ALA A 60 13.66 -15.66 16.01
N LEU A 61 12.83 -15.17 16.94
CA LEU A 61 12.14 -13.89 16.83
C LEU A 61 13.13 -12.73 16.70
N GLU A 62 14.19 -12.70 17.53
CA GLU A 62 15.20 -11.65 17.45
C GLU A 62 15.99 -11.69 16.13
N ARG A 63 16.31 -12.88 15.60
CA ARG A 63 16.93 -13.00 14.27
C ARG A 63 16.02 -12.47 13.16
N GLN A 64 14.73 -12.78 13.20
CA GLN A 64 13.75 -12.27 12.24
C GLN A 64 13.63 -10.76 12.31
N LYS A 65 13.59 -10.17 13.52
CA LYS A 65 13.57 -8.71 13.68
C LYS A 65 14.82 -8.06 13.08
N MET A 66 16.00 -8.63 13.33
CA MET A 66 17.25 -8.11 12.78
C MET A 66 17.29 -8.20 11.25
N GLU A 67 16.81 -9.30 10.67
CA GLU A 67 16.69 -9.46 9.22
C GLU A 67 15.73 -8.43 8.61
N LEU A 68 14.54 -8.25 9.22
CA LEU A 68 13.58 -7.24 8.77
C LEU A 68 14.17 -5.83 8.82
N GLN A 69 14.85 -5.48 9.92
CA GLN A 69 15.52 -4.18 10.05
C GLN A 69 16.60 -3.98 8.97
N GLN A 70 17.36 -5.02 8.63
CA GLN A 70 18.36 -4.94 7.55
C GLN A 70 17.70 -4.74 6.18
N LEU A 71 16.59 -5.43 5.90
CA LEU A 71 15.82 -5.24 4.66
C LEU A 71 15.25 -3.83 4.58
N GLU A 72 14.64 -3.32 5.66
CA GLU A 72 14.10 -1.97 5.73
C GLU A 72 15.18 -0.90 5.51
N GLN A 73 16.31 -1.02 6.19
CA GLN A 73 17.44 -0.11 6.00
C GLN A 73 17.96 -0.16 4.55
N THR A 74 18.02 -1.35 3.96
CA THR A 74 18.43 -1.50 2.55
C THR A 74 17.43 -0.83 1.61
N ARG A 75 16.13 -0.97 1.87
CA ARG A 75 15.06 -0.32 1.09
C ARG A 75 15.17 1.20 1.17
N HIS A 76 15.23 1.74 2.39
CA HIS A 76 15.37 3.18 2.61
C HIS A 76 16.63 3.76 1.99
N ARG A 77 17.75 3.02 2.02
CA ARG A 77 18.99 3.47 1.38
C ARG A 77 18.85 3.52 -0.15
N ARG A 78 18.11 2.60 -0.75
CA ARG A 78 17.81 2.61 -2.20
C ARG A 78 16.88 3.76 -2.54
N GLU A 79 15.75 3.88 -1.85
CA GLU A 79 14.78 4.98 -1.99
C GLU A 79 15.48 6.34 -1.90
N ALA A 80 16.30 6.56 -0.87
CA ALA A 80 17.02 7.82 -0.70
C ALA A 80 18.05 8.12 -1.82
N ARG A 81 18.59 7.09 -2.49
CA ARG A 81 19.48 7.27 -3.65
C ARG A 81 18.67 7.63 -4.88
N ASP A 82 17.57 6.92 -5.11
CA ASP A 82 16.69 7.13 -6.25
C ASP A 82 16.03 8.50 -6.18
N ASP A 83 15.55 8.91 -5.01
CA ASP A 83 15.00 10.26 -4.76
C ASP A 83 16.03 11.35 -5.05
N LYS A 84 17.28 11.17 -4.61
CA LYS A 84 18.36 12.12 -4.91
C LYS A 84 18.65 12.20 -6.41
N ALA A 85 18.64 11.07 -7.11
CA ALA A 85 18.84 11.02 -8.55
C ALA A 85 17.68 11.70 -9.29
N ALA A 86 16.44 11.41 -8.90
CA ALA A 86 15.23 12.01 -9.44
C ALA A 86 15.22 13.53 -9.23
N GLN A 87 15.54 14.01 -8.02
CA GLN A 87 15.64 15.44 -7.73
C GLN A 87 16.70 16.15 -8.56
N LYS A 88 17.88 15.53 -8.77
CA LYS A 88 18.92 16.09 -9.63
C LYS A 88 18.46 16.17 -11.08
N ALA A 89 17.85 15.10 -11.60
CA ALA A 89 17.29 15.09 -12.95
C ALA A 89 16.19 16.13 -13.13
N ALA A 90 15.29 16.27 -12.16
CA ALA A 90 14.22 17.27 -12.17
C ALA A 90 14.79 18.70 -12.20
N LYS A 91 15.79 19.00 -11.36
CA LYS A 91 16.48 20.30 -11.36
C LYS A 91 17.16 20.60 -12.70
N ALA A 92 17.86 19.62 -13.28
CA ALA A 92 18.51 19.78 -14.58
C ALA A 92 17.50 20.06 -15.70
N ARG A 93 16.38 19.32 -15.72
CA ARG A 93 15.27 19.53 -16.66
C ARG A 93 14.66 20.92 -16.50
N ALA A 94 14.37 21.34 -15.26
CA ALA A 94 13.81 22.66 -14.98
C ALA A 94 14.76 23.80 -15.40
N ALA A 95 16.07 23.63 -15.18
CA ALA A 95 17.07 24.61 -15.62
C ALA A 95 17.13 24.71 -17.15
N ARG A 96 17.12 23.57 -17.85
CA ARG A 96 17.06 23.54 -19.32
C ARG A 96 15.78 24.19 -19.83
N GLN A 97 14.63 23.86 -19.25
CA GLN A 97 13.34 24.44 -19.63
C GLN A 97 13.38 25.97 -19.50
N LYS A 98 13.80 26.50 -18.34
CA LYS A 98 13.92 27.95 -18.14
C LYS A 98 14.85 28.62 -19.14
N LYS A 99 15.98 27.99 -19.49
CA LYS A 99 16.90 28.48 -20.51
C LYS A 99 16.21 28.54 -21.87
N CYS A 100 15.49 27.49 -22.23
CA CYS A 100 14.77 27.39 -23.48
C CYS A 100 13.61 28.38 -23.59
N ASP A 101 12.80 28.53 -22.54
CA ASP A 101 11.72 29.51 -22.49
C ASP A 101 12.28 30.93 -22.67
N GLY A 102 13.39 31.25 -22.00
CA GLY A 102 14.06 32.53 -22.14
C GLY A 102 14.64 32.77 -23.55
N LEU A 103 15.18 31.74 -24.21
CA LEU A 103 15.65 31.85 -25.59
C LEU A 103 14.48 31.99 -26.58
N ALA A 104 13.41 31.23 -26.41
CA ALA A 104 12.20 31.30 -27.23
C ALA A 104 11.58 32.71 -27.16
N GLN A 105 11.47 33.29 -25.96
CA GLN A 105 10.97 34.65 -25.80
C GLN A 105 11.85 35.68 -26.50
N ARG A 106 13.19 35.56 -26.36
CA ARG A 106 14.13 36.45 -27.07
C ARG A 106 14.04 36.30 -28.59
N GLN A 107 13.88 35.07 -29.09
CA GLN A 107 13.68 34.83 -30.52
C GLN A 107 12.43 35.55 -31.02
N LYS A 108 11.30 35.38 -30.33
CA LYS A 108 10.04 36.04 -30.68
C LYS A 108 10.19 37.55 -30.75
N TRP A 109 10.80 38.17 -29.73
CA TRP A 109 11.05 39.61 -29.74
C TRP A 109 11.97 40.06 -30.88
N ARG A 110 12.99 39.28 -31.24
CA ARG A 110 13.85 39.63 -32.38
C ARG A 110 13.13 39.51 -33.71
N GLU A 111 12.21 38.57 -33.83
CA GLU A 111 11.39 38.41 -35.02
C GLU A 111 10.39 39.57 -35.16
N GLU A 112 9.76 39.98 -34.06
CA GLU A 112 8.93 41.18 -33.99
C GLU A 112 9.75 42.45 -34.35
N ASP A 113 10.93 42.64 -33.74
CA ASP A 113 11.86 43.73 -34.07
C ASP A 113 12.20 43.75 -35.58
N ALA A 114 12.45 42.58 -36.17
CA ALA A 114 12.78 42.45 -37.59
C ALA A 114 11.60 42.74 -38.51
N SER A 115 10.38 42.38 -38.10
CA SER A 115 9.15 42.71 -38.84
C SER A 115 8.84 44.21 -38.84
N MET A 116 9.17 44.91 -37.75
CA MET A 116 8.94 46.35 -37.61
C MET A 116 10.07 47.21 -38.17
N ALA A 117 11.27 46.66 -38.35
CA ALA A 117 12.43 47.40 -38.85
C ALA A 117 12.28 47.76 -40.33
N VAL A 118 12.52 49.03 -40.65
CA VAL A 118 12.44 49.57 -42.02
C VAL A 118 13.73 50.28 -42.43
N GLY A 119 13.97 50.35 -43.74
CA GLY A 119 15.13 51.03 -44.31
C GLY A 119 16.46 50.34 -43.98
N LYS A 120 17.50 51.13 -43.71
CA LYS A 120 18.89 50.65 -43.54
C LYS A 120 19.10 49.71 -42.35
N THR A 121 18.17 49.65 -41.39
CA THR A 121 18.27 48.78 -40.21
C THR A 121 17.61 47.42 -40.39
N ALA A 122 16.78 47.23 -41.42
CA ALA A 122 15.98 46.02 -41.63
C ALA A 122 16.86 44.76 -41.81
N GLU A 123 17.87 44.82 -42.66
CA GLU A 123 18.80 43.70 -42.89
C GLU A 123 19.55 43.29 -41.62
N LYS A 124 20.00 44.28 -40.83
CA LYS A 124 20.67 44.02 -39.55
C LYS A 124 19.71 43.39 -38.54
N ALA A 125 18.45 43.79 -38.52
CA ALA A 125 17.43 43.21 -37.64
C ALA A 125 17.12 41.75 -38.03
N ARG A 126 16.93 41.47 -39.32
CA ARG A 126 16.75 40.10 -39.86
C ARG A 126 17.91 39.18 -39.51
N LEU A 127 19.15 39.63 -39.68
CA LEU A 127 20.33 38.83 -39.32
C LEU A 127 20.36 38.50 -37.82
N LYS A 128 19.99 39.44 -36.95
CA LYS A 128 19.88 39.18 -35.51
C LYS A 128 18.79 38.18 -35.17
N ALA A 129 17.62 38.30 -35.80
CA ALA A 129 16.52 37.33 -35.63
C ALA A 129 16.96 35.92 -36.02
N ARG A 130 17.60 35.78 -37.19
CA ARG A 130 18.15 34.50 -37.65
C ARG A 130 19.17 33.90 -36.68
N ARG A 131 20.15 34.68 -36.21
CA ARG A 131 21.15 34.21 -35.24
C ARG A 131 20.51 33.78 -33.92
N MET A 132 19.46 34.47 -33.47
CA MET A 132 18.73 34.05 -32.27
C MET A 132 17.96 32.75 -32.49
N ALA A 133 17.36 32.54 -33.66
CA ALA A 133 16.70 31.29 -34.00
C ALA A 133 17.70 30.12 -34.08
N GLU A 134 18.87 30.33 -34.69
CA GLU A 134 19.96 29.35 -34.71
C GLU A 134 20.44 29.02 -33.29
N ALA A 135 20.64 30.03 -32.43
CA ALA A 135 21.02 29.82 -31.03
C ALA A 135 19.94 29.08 -30.22
N TYR A 136 18.66 29.36 -30.47
CA TYR A 136 17.57 28.61 -29.85
C TYR A 136 17.59 27.15 -30.28
N GLN A 137 17.73 26.87 -31.58
CA GLN A 137 17.74 25.50 -32.08
C GLN A 137 18.93 24.67 -31.60
N LEU A 138 20.11 25.27 -31.45
CA LEU A 138 21.28 24.55 -30.93
C LEU A 138 21.11 24.12 -29.46
N GLU A 139 20.36 24.88 -28.67
CA GLU A 139 20.19 24.65 -27.24
C GLU A 139 18.92 23.83 -26.91
N CYS A 140 17.88 24.01 -27.71
CA CYS A 140 16.51 23.58 -27.40
C CYS A 140 15.83 22.76 -28.49
N GLY A 141 16.44 22.67 -29.68
CA GLY A 141 16.04 21.77 -30.76
C GLY A 141 16.40 20.33 -30.53
#